data_AF-A0AAU8J628-F1
#
_entry.id   AF-A0AAU8J628-F1
#
_cell.length_a   1.000
_cell.length_b   1.000
_cell.length_c   1.000
_cell.angle_alpha   90.00
_cell.angle_beta   90.00
_cell.angle_gamma   90.00
#
_symmetry.space_group_name_H-M   'P 1'
#
loop_
_entity.id
_entity.type
_entity.pdbx_description
1 polymer ?
#
loop_
_entity_poly.entity_id
_entity_poly.type
_entity_poly.pdbx_seq_one_letter_code
_entity_poly.pdbx_strand_id
1 'polypeptide(L)' 'MSTVYRLKASEINNDLLEKIKAKFGNKEIEIVVSELNQDETEYLFKSEPNKNRLLSAVDNINDQNNLVEVKLEYLA' A
#
# COMPACT_ATOMS: atom_id res chain seq x y z
N MET A 1 13.35 11.13 0.23
CA MET A 1 13.00 10.06 1.19
C MET A 1 11.66 10.42 1.81
N SER A 2 10.57 9.73 1.45
CA SER A 2 9.23 9.99 1.99
C SER A 2 9.00 9.12 3.23
N THR A 3 8.23 9.61 4.20
CA THR A 3 7.74 8.81 5.33
C THR A 3 6.23 8.86 5.30
N VAL A 4 5.58 7.71 5.26
CA VAL A 4 4.12 7.60 5.24
C VAL A 4 3.67 7.10 6.60
N TYR A 5 2.77 7.85 7.24
CA TYR A 5 2.08 7.43 8.45
C TYR A 5 0.64 7.07 8.08
N ARG A 6 0.18 5.86 8.43
CA ARG A 6 -1.22 5.43 8.28
C ARG A 6 -1.83 5.35 9.68
N LEU A 7 -2.77 6.24 9.98
CA LEU A 7 -3.41 6.34 11.30
C LEU A 7 -4.87 6.75 11.17
N LYS A 8 -5.68 6.46 12.19
CA LYS A 8 -7.04 6.97 12.31
C LYS A 8 -7.00 8.48 12.57
N ALA A 9 -8.03 9.19 12.14
CA ALA A 9 -8.16 10.62 12.40
C ALA A 9 -8.10 10.96 13.91
N SER A 10 -8.64 10.09 14.76
CA SER A 10 -8.61 10.23 16.23
C SER A 10 -7.21 10.11 16.84
N GLU A 11 -6.23 9.58 16.11
CA GLU A 11 -4.85 9.39 16.57
C GLU A 11 -3.96 10.58 16.19
N ILE A 12 -4.48 11.56 15.43
CA ILE A 12 -3.79 12.81 15.16
C ILE A 12 -3.79 13.64 16.45
N ASN A 13 -2.61 13.78 17.05
CA ASN A 13 -2.42 14.50 18.30
C ASN A 13 -1.11 15.33 18.30
N ASN A 14 -0.89 16.08 19.37
CA ASN A 14 0.28 16.95 19.50
C ASN A 14 1.61 16.18 19.52
N ASP A 15 1.63 14.96 20.06
CA ASP A 15 2.86 14.13 20.09
C ASP A 15 3.31 13.76 18.67
N LEU A 16 2.37 13.44 17.77
CA LEU A 16 2.67 13.20 16.35
C LEU A 16 3.27 14.44 15.69
N LEU A 17 2.72 15.63 15.96
CA LEU A 17 3.22 16.88 15.40
C LEU A 17 4.65 17.19 15.88
N GLU A 18 4.94 16.97 17.16
CA GLU A 18 6.29 17.16 17.70
C GLU A 18 7.30 16.19 17.09
N LYS A 19 6.91 14.93 16.85
CA LYS A 19 7.75 13.94 16.13
C LYS A 19 8.04 14.37 14.69
N ILE A 20 7.05 14.91 13.98
CA ILE A 20 7.25 15.42 12.60
C ILE A 20 8.23 16.60 12.62
N LYS A 21 8.04 17.56 13.52
CA LYS A 21 8.97 18.71 13.68
C LYS A 21 10.39 18.26 14.01
N ALA A 22 10.55 17.34 14.97
CA ALA A 22 11.86 16.82 15.35
C ALA A 22 12.58 16.11 14.19
N LYS A 23 11.83 15.39 13.34
CA LYS A 23 12.40 14.63 12.21
C LYS A 23 12.79 15.51 11.04
N PHE A 24 11.99 16.53 10.71
CA PHE A 24 12.19 17.33 9.50
C PHE A 24 12.84 18.70 9.78
N GLY A 25 12.83 19.18 11.02
CA GLY A 25 13.46 20.45 11.43
C GLY A 25 12.90 21.63 10.65
N ASN A 26 13.79 22.45 10.09
CA ASN A 26 13.44 23.64 9.30
C ASN A 26 13.24 23.37 7.80
N LYS A 27 13.04 22.11 7.39
CA LYS A 27 12.79 21.78 5.98
C LYS A 27 11.35 22.11 5.62
N GLU A 28 11.14 22.54 4.38
CA GLU A 28 9.80 22.59 3.81
C GLU A 28 9.26 21.16 3.66
N ILE A 29 8.04 20.94 4.16
CA ILE A 29 7.35 19.65 4.10
C ILE A 29 5.94 19.84 3.57
N GLU A 30 5.46 18.83 2.86
CA GLU A 30 4.08 18.71 2.41
C GLU A 30 3.37 17.65 3.26
N ILE A 31 2.16 17.95 3.74
CA ILE A 31 1.29 17.00 4.43
C ILE A 31 0.06 16.78 3.57
N VAL A 32 -0.12 15.56 3.07
CA VAL A 32 -1.33 15.15 2.34
C VAL A 32 -2.21 14.34 3.29
N VAL A 33 -3.43 14.83 3.54
CA VAL A 33 -4.44 14.12 4.33
C VAL A 33 -5.56 13.67 3.40
N SER A 34 -5.77 12.38 3.32
CA SER A 34 -6.88 11.77 2.61
C SER A 34 -7.50 10.68 3.46
N GLU A 35 -8.76 10.38 3.21
CA GLU A 35 -9.32 9.13 3.73
C GLU A 35 -8.47 7.98 3.18
N LEU A 36 -8.04 7.08 4.06
CA LEU A 36 -7.53 5.80 3.63
C LEU A 36 -8.73 5.06 3.04
N ASN A 37 -8.86 5.09 1.72
CA ASN A 37 -9.61 4.08 0.99
C ASN A 37 -8.90 2.76 1.27
N GLN A 38 -9.27 2.10 2.37
CA GLN A 38 -8.79 0.78 2.75
C GLN A 38 -9.17 -0.28 1.73
N ASP A 39 -10.01 0.07 0.77
CA ASP A 39 -10.48 -0.85 -0.25
C ASP A 39 -9.48 -0.90 -1.42
N GLU A 40 -8.22 -1.22 -1.10
CA GLU A 40 -7.25 -1.72 -2.09
C GLU A 40 -7.88 -2.93 -2.82
N THR A 41 -8.76 -3.68 -2.16
CA THR A 41 -9.57 -4.74 -2.78
C THR A 41 -10.56 -4.19 -3.81
N GLU A 42 -11.36 -3.17 -3.49
CA GLU A 42 -12.23 -2.49 -4.46
C GLU A 42 -11.43 -1.91 -5.62
N TYR A 43 -10.26 -1.30 -5.37
CA TYR A 43 -9.38 -0.84 -6.43
C TYR A 43 -8.91 -1.99 -7.33
N LEU A 44 -8.44 -3.10 -6.75
CA LEU A 44 -8.03 -4.29 -7.48
C LEU A 44 -9.21 -4.93 -8.22
N PHE A 45 -10.42 -4.83 -7.69
CA PHE A 45 -11.64 -5.41 -8.26
C PHE A 45 -12.40 -4.44 -9.17
N LYS A 46 -11.89 -3.21 -9.35
CA LYS A 46 -12.56 -2.15 -10.11
C LYS A 46 -12.82 -2.53 -11.57
N SER A 47 -11.99 -3.40 -12.16
CA SER A 47 -12.24 -3.94 -13.50
C SER A 47 -12.52 -5.43 -13.46
N GLU A 48 -13.59 -5.84 -14.13
CA GLU A 48 -13.98 -7.25 -14.22
C GLU A 48 -12.86 -8.14 -14.80
N PRO A 49 -12.11 -7.71 -15.84
CA PRO A 49 -10.97 -8.49 -16.32
C PRO A 49 -9.87 -8.65 -15.26
N ASN A 50 -9.56 -7.60 -14.48
CA ASN A 50 -8.51 -7.67 -13.47
C ASN A 50 -8.93 -8.53 -12.28
N LYS A 51 -10.18 -8.39 -11.83
CA LYS A 51 -10.78 -9.22 -10.79
C LYS A 51 -10.71 -10.70 -11.14
N ASN A 52 -11.19 -11.09 -12.33
CA ASN A 52 -11.17 -12.48 -12.78
C ASN A 52 -9.74 -13.03 -12.85
N ARG A 53 -8.79 -12.24 -13.38
CA ARG A 53 -7.38 -12.63 -13.42
C ARG A 53 -6.80 -12.87 -12.02
N LEU A 54 -7.09 -11.99 -11.06
CA LEU A 54 -6.60 -12.10 -9.69
C LEU A 54 -7.18 -13.32 -8.98
N LEU A 55 -8.49 -13.55 -9.10
CA LEU A 55 -9.15 -14.71 -8.49
C LEU A 55 -8.61 -16.02 -9.08
N SER A 56 -8.50 -16.13 -10.40
CA SER A 56 -7.90 -17.32 -11.03
C SER A 56 -6.43 -17.54 -10.62
N ALA A 57 -5.67 -16.47 -10.40
CA ALA A 57 -4.29 -16.59 -9.89
C ALA A 57 -4.26 -17.11 -8.45
N VAL A 58 -5.19 -16.67 -7.59
CA VAL A 58 -5.34 -17.18 -6.23
C VAL A 58 -5.69 -18.66 -6.24
N ASP A 59 -6.62 -19.08 -7.08
CA ASP A 59 -7.01 -20.50 -7.23
C ASP A 59 -5.81 -21.35 -7.69
N ASN A 60 -5.07 -20.88 -8.70
CA ASN A 60 -3.84 -21.54 -9.17
C ASN A 60 -2.81 -21.72 -8.04
N ILE A 61 -2.63 -20.73 -7.16
CA ILE A 61 -1.72 -20.83 -6.01
C ILE A 61 -2.22 -21.87 -5.00
N ASN A 62 -3.51 -21.82 -4.65
CA ASN A 62 -4.11 -22.72 -3.68
C ASN A 62 -4.05 -24.18 -4.14
N ASP A 63 -4.28 -24.41 -5.43
CA ASP A 63 -4.26 -25.74 -6.03
C ASP A 63 -2.86 -26.19 -6.48
N GLN A 64 -1.84 -25.34 -6.28
CA GLN A 64 -0.47 -25.53 -6.78
C GLN A 64 -0.38 -25.80 -8.28
N ASN A 65 -1.28 -25.21 -9.06
CA ASN A 65 -1.38 -25.38 -10.50
C ASN A 65 -0.82 -24.14 -11.23
N ASN A 66 -0.22 -24.36 -12.40
CA ASN A 66 0.24 -23.28 -13.30
C ASN A 66 1.23 -22.28 -12.65
N LEU A 67 2.02 -22.72 -11.68
CA LEU A 67 3.05 -21.92 -11.02
C LEU A 67 4.39 -22.06 -11.75
N VAL A 68 5.05 -20.94 -12.03
CA VAL A 68 6.40 -20.90 -12.60
C VAL A 68 7.32 -20.23 -11.58
N GLU A 69 8.33 -20.97 -11.11
CA GLU A 69 9.36 -20.41 -10.24
C GLU A 69 10.38 -19.66 -11.08
N VAL A 70 10.64 -18.41 -10.71
CA VAL A 70 11.64 -17.56 -11.35
C VAL A 70 12.51 -16.93 -10.29
N LYS A 71 13.83 -16.94 -10.50
CA LYS A 71 14.73 -16.16 -9.66
C LYS A 71 14.68 -14.70 -10.11
N LEU A 72 14.46 -13.79 -9.15
CA LEU A 72 14.34 -12.35 -9.43
C LEU A 72 15.59 -11.76 -10.10
N GLU A 73 16.76 -12.36 -9.86
CA GLU A 73 18.04 -12.00 -10.50
C GLU A 73 18.05 -12.18 -12.04
N TYR A 74 17.09 -12.90 -12.61
CA TYR A 74 16.99 -13.14 -14.06
C TYR A 74 15.91 -12.29 -14.77
N LEU A 75 15.27 -11.35 -14.06
CA LEU A 75 14.19 -10.49 -14.59
C LEU A 75 14.64 -9.04 -14.88
N ALA A 76 15.94 -8.81 -15.07
CA ALA A 76 16.54 -7.50 -15.32
C ALA A 76 16.49 -7.09 -16.81
#